data_AF-A0A968RMS3-F1
#
_entry.id   AF-A0A968RMS3-F1
#
_cell.length_a   1.000
_cell.length_b   1.000
_cell.length_c   1.000
_cell.angle_alpha   90.00
_cell.angle_beta   90.00
_cell.angle_gamma   90.00
#
_symmetry.space_group_name_H-M   'P 1'
#
loop_
_entity.id
_entity.type
_entity.pdbx_description
1 polymer ?
#
loop_
_entity_poly.entity_id
_entity_poly.type
_entity_poly.pdbx_seq_one_letter_code
_entity_poly.pdbx_strand_id
1 'polypeptide(L)'
;MRSLHSLPYKHFLKRLYKARENAGLTQMAVAQQLGKPQSFVSKCEQGERTVDVIDLLKFSRIYNVSLDFFFKTFPSTMNQYNQFRNKFIDDTENIIEIEHLYFDKIFNELATNASEIKYDFDKTLSIKDFWYRYAPRQRGRKPRGLRCLGVKLVKKF
;
A
#
# COMPACT_ATOMS: atom_id res chain seq x y z
N MET A 1 -22.27 -4.45 12.56
CA MET A 1 -22.59 -4.06 11.17
C MET A 1 -21.32 -4.12 10.34
N ARG A 2 -21.20 -5.04 9.38
CA ARG A 2 -20.03 -5.08 8.47
C ARG A 2 -20.25 -4.09 7.33
N SER A 3 -19.23 -3.31 6.98
CA SER A 3 -19.34 -2.32 5.92
C SER A 3 -19.45 -2.99 4.55
N LEU A 4 -20.45 -2.57 3.77
CA LEU A 4 -20.56 -2.87 2.33
C LEU A 4 -19.33 -2.42 1.53
N HIS A 5 -18.47 -1.61 2.14
CA HIS A 5 -17.26 -1.05 1.54
C HIS A 5 -15.97 -1.83 1.85
N SER A 6 -16.04 -2.97 2.56
CA SER A 6 -14.84 -3.77 2.84
C SER A 6 -14.19 -4.27 1.54
N LEU A 7 -12.84 -4.27 1.49
CA LEU A 7 -12.09 -4.75 0.32
C LEU A 7 -12.48 -6.18 -0.11
N PRO A 8 -12.67 -7.15 0.81
CA PRO A 8 -13.12 -8.49 0.44
C PRO A 8 -14.50 -8.50 -0.22
N TYR A 9 -15.44 -7.69 0.28
CA TYR A 9 -16.79 -7.63 -0.29
C TYR A 9 -16.78 -6.99 -1.68
N LYS A 10 -16.00 -5.92 -1.91
CA LYS A 10 -15.81 -5.35 -3.25
C LYS A 10 -15.24 -6.36 -4.24
N HIS A 11 -14.32 -7.22 -3.80
CA HIS A 11 -13.77 -8.28 -4.65
C HIS A 11 -14.83 -9.34 -4.98
N PHE A 12 -15.60 -9.78 -3.99
CA PHE A 12 -16.75 -10.67 -4.18
C PHE A 12 -17.72 -10.11 -5.24
N LEU A 13 -18.07 -8.83 -5.19
CA LEU A 13 -18.94 -8.20 -6.19
C LEU A 13 -18.34 -8.18 -7.60
N LYS A 14 -17.03 -7.94 -7.73
CA LYS A 14 -16.32 -8.07 -9.03
C LYS A 14 -16.40 -9.49 -9.58
N ARG A 15 -16.28 -10.50 -8.72
CA ARG A 15 -16.44 -11.91 -9.12
C ARG A 15 -17.89 -12.22 -9.52
N LEU A 16 -18.87 -11.66 -8.81
CA LEU A 16 -20.30 -11.79 -9.14
C LEU A 16 -20.59 -11.22 -10.53
N TYR A 17 -20.13 -10.00 -10.80
CA TYR A 17 -20.22 -9.36 -12.11
C TYR A 17 -19.55 -10.19 -13.20
N LYS A 18 -18.32 -10.67 -12.96
CA LYS A 18 -17.57 -11.49 -13.92
C LYS A 18 -18.25 -12.83 -14.20
N ALA A 19 -18.86 -13.46 -13.19
CA ALA A 19 -19.64 -14.68 -13.38
C ALA A 19 -20.84 -14.44 -14.31
N ARG A 20 -21.54 -13.31 -14.15
CA ARG A 20 -22.63 -12.91 -15.05
C ARG A 20 -22.16 -12.70 -16.49
N GLU A 21 -21.06 -11.97 -16.67
CA GLU A 21 -20.50 -11.73 -18.00
C GLU A 21 -20.06 -13.02 -18.68
N ASN A 22 -19.37 -13.91 -17.96
CA ASN A 22 -18.93 -15.20 -18.48
C ASN A 22 -20.11 -16.11 -18.86
N ALA A 23 -21.24 -15.97 -18.18
CA ALA A 23 -22.48 -16.67 -18.52
C ALA A 23 -23.24 -16.00 -19.70
N GLY A 24 -22.78 -14.85 -20.20
CA GLY A 24 -23.42 -14.10 -21.29
C GLY A 24 -24.79 -13.51 -20.92
N LEU A 25 -25.09 -13.34 -19.63
CA LEU A 25 -26.41 -12.93 -19.16
C LEU A 25 -26.50 -11.41 -18.92
N THR A 26 -27.63 -10.81 -19.30
CA THR A 26 -27.94 -9.43 -18.90
C THR A 26 -28.44 -9.38 -17.45
N GLN A 27 -28.32 -8.24 -16.77
CA GLN A 27 -28.86 -8.09 -15.41
C GLN A 27 -30.37 -8.38 -15.34
N MET A 28 -31.11 -8.02 -16.40
CA MET A 28 -32.55 -8.31 -16.50
C MET A 28 -32.84 -9.81 -16.61
N ALA A 29 -32.08 -10.54 -17.42
CA ALA A 29 -32.23 -12.00 -17.55
C ALA A 29 -31.97 -12.72 -16.22
N VAL A 30 -30.94 -12.30 -15.49
CA VAL A 30 -30.65 -12.83 -14.15
C VAL A 30 -31.77 -12.51 -13.17
N ALA A 31 -32.26 -11.27 -13.19
CA ALA A 31 -33.33 -10.84 -12.29
C ALA A 31 -34.62 -11.64 -12.52
N GLN A 32 -34.98 -11.91 -13.78
CA GLN A 32 -36.10 -12.76 -14.13
C GLN A 32 -35.92 -14.19 -13.58
N GLN A 33 -34.74 -14.80 -13.74
CA GLN A 33 -34.47 -16.13 -13.20
C GLN A 33 -34.46 -16.17 -11.66
N LEU A 34 -34.14 -15.05 -11.00
CA LEU A 34 -34.22 -14.92 -9.54
C LEU A 34 -35.62 -14.63 -9.01
N GLY A 35 -36.58 -14.26 -9.88
CA GLY A 35 -37.88 -13.74 -9.46
C GLY A 35 -37.75 -12.39 -8.71
N LYS A 36 -36.81 -11.54 -9.14
CA LYS A 36 -36.50 -10.24 -8.53
C LYS A 36 -36.55 -9.12 -9.58
N PRO A 37 -36.75 -7.85 -9.18
CA PRO A 37 -36.63 -6.73 -10.11
C PRO A 37 -35.18 -6.56 -10.57
N GLN A 38 -34.95 -6.05 -11.79
CA GLN A 38 -33.59 -5.79 -12.32
C GLN A 38 -32.76 -4.90 -11.39
N SER A 39 -33.41 -3.96 -10.69
CA SER A 39 -32.78 -3.11 -9.69
C SER A 39 -32.13 -3.89 -8.54
N PHE A 40 -32.61 -5.10 -8.24
CA PHE A 40 -32.00 -5.97 -7.24
C PHE A 40 -30.58 -6.38 -7.67
N VAL A 41 -30.43 -6.89 -8.89
CA VAL A 41 -29.13 -7.34 -9.42
C VAL A 41 -28.17 -6.16 -9.55
N SER A 42 -28.65 -5.02 -10.06
CA SER A 42 -27.85 -3.80 -10.19
C SER A 42 -27.32 -3.30 -8.83
N LYS A 43 -28.18 -3.22 -7.80
CA LYS A 43 -27.78 -2.80 -6.44
C LYS A 43 -26.85 -3.78 -5.76
N CYS A 44 -27.02 -5.08 -6.02
CA CYS A 44 -26.10 -6.09 -5.55
C CYS A 44 -24.71 -5.90 -6.19
N GLU A 45 -24.62 -5.80 -7.51
CA GLU A 45 -23.34 -5.61 -8.23
C GLU A 45 -22.62 -4.29 -7.86
N GLN A 46 -23.38 -3.22 -7.58
CA GLN A 46 -22.84 -1.93 -7.12
C GLN A 46 -22.44 -1.92 -5.64
N GLY A 47 -22.87 -2.92 -4.87
CA GLY A 47 -22.59 -3.01 -3.44
C GLY A 47 -23.47 -2.11 -2.56
N GLU A 48 -24.59 -1.63 -3.10
CA GLU A 48 -25.64 -0.94 -2.33
C GLU A 48 -26.52 -1.93 -1.56
N ARG A 49 -26.53 -3.20 -1.98
CA ARG A 49 -27.27 -4.29 -1.34
C ARG A 49 -26.37 -5.47 -1.02
N THR A 50 -26.52 -6.01 0.19
CA THR A 50 -25.86 -7.25 0.60
C THR A 50 -26.46 -8.45 -0.13
N VAL A 51 -25.61 -9.31 -0.69
CA VAL A 51 -26.02 -10.63 -1.19
C VAL A 51 -26.00 -11.62 -0.03
N ASP A 52 -27.15 -12.21 0.28
CA ASP A 52 -27.25 -13.29 1.28
C ASP A 52 -26.77 -14.63 0.69
N VAL A 53 -26.43 -15.59 1.55
CA VAL A 53 -25.96 -16.94 1.17
C VAL A 53 -26.99 -17.66 0.29
N ILE A 54 -28.29 -17.51 0.57
CA ILE A 54 -29.35 -18.11 -0.24
C ILE A 54 -29.39 -17.51 -1.64
N ASP A 55 -29.22 -16.19 -1.76
CA ASP A 55 -29.17 -15.52 -3.06
C ASP A 55 -27.89 -15.90 -3.82
N LEU A 56 -26.76 -16.03 -3.12
CA LEU A 56 -25.49 -16.49 -3.69
C LEU A 56 -25.60 -17.90 -4.28
N LEU A 57 -26.30 -18.82 -3.60
CA LEU A 57 -26.58 -20.16 -4.14
C LEU A 57 -27.37 -20.10 -5.44
N LYS A 58 -28.35 -19.19 -5.55
CA LYS A 58 -29.11 -19.00 -6.78
C LYS A 58 -28.25 -18.41 -7.88
N PHE A 59 -27.45 -17.39 -7.59
CA PHE A 59 -26.48 -16.82 -8.53
C PHE A 59 -25.51 -17.87 -9.06
N SER A 60 -24.95 -18.71 -8.18
CA SER A 60 -24.08 -19.84 -8.55
C SER A 60 -24.72 -20.77 -9.57
N ARG A 61 -26.00 -21.13 -9.37
CA ARG A 61 -26.76 -21.98 -10.30
C ARG A 61 -27.04 -21.29 -11.63
N ILE A 62 -27.46 -20.02 -11.59
CA ILE A 62 -27.78 -19.22 -12.80
C ILE A 62 -26.53 -19.02 -13.66
N TYR A 63 -25.39 -18.74 -13.04
CA TYR A 63 -24.13 -18.51 -13.75
C TYR A 63 -23.37 -19.80 -14.08
N ASN A 64 -23.84 -20.96 -13.61
CA ASN A 64 -23.17 -22.25 -13.75
C ASN A 64 -21.71 -22.23 -13.27
N VAL A 65 -21.47 -21.62 -12.10
CA VAL A 65 -20.14 -21.56 -11.45
C VAL A 65 -20.20 -22.13 -10.05
N SER A 66 -19.13 -22.77 -9.58
CA SER A 66 -19.04 -23.26 -8.20
C SER A 66 -19.03 -22.11 -7.19
N LEU A 67 -19.49 -22.35 -5.96
CA LEU A 67 -19.42 -21.33 -4.89
C LEU A 67 -17.98 -20.87 -4.64
N ASP A 68 -17.02 -21.79 -4.73
CA ASP A 68 -15.59 -21.49 -4.63
C ASP A 68 -15.17 -20.37 -5.59
N PHE A 69 -15.77 -20.27 -6.78
CA PHE A 69 -15.49 -19.19 -7.73
C PHE A 69 -15.65 -17.80 -7.12
N PHE A 70 -16.64 -17.56 -6.26
CA PHE A 70 -16.87 -16.23 -5.67
C PHE A 70 -15.86 -15.88 -4.58
N PHE A 71 -15.22 -16.90 -3.99
CA PHE A 71 -14.24 -16.77 -2.93
C PHE A 71 -12.79 -17.00 -3.39
N LYS A 72 -12.61 -17.50 -4.63
CA LYS A 72 -11.31 -17.86 -5.18
C LYS A 72 -10.41 -16.64 -5.29
N THR A 73 -9.40 -16.66 -4.43
CA THR A 73 -8.27 -15.75 -4.33
C THR A 73 -8.69 -14.27 -4.31
N PHE A 74 -9.14 -13.82 -3.13
CA PHE A 74 -8.60 -12.56 -2.66
C PHE A 74 -7.11 -12.85 -2.42
N PRO A 75 -6.15 -12.30 -3.20
CA PRO A 75 -4.81 -12.14 -2.67
C PRO A 75 -5.01 -11.18 -1.50
N SER A 76 -5.27 -11.71 -0.30
CA SER A 76 -5.05 -10.89 0.86
C SER A 76 -3.59 -10.52 0.72
N THR A 77 -3.32 -9.23 0.60
CA THR A 77 -1.96 -8.72 0.72
C THR A 77 -1.29 -9.37 1.93
N MET A 78 -2.09 -9.72 2.95
CA MET A 78 -1.73 -10.56 4.09
C MET A 78 -1.29 -12.00 3.77
N ASN A 79 -1.97 -12.78 2.92
CA ASN A 79 -1.53 -14.15 2.59
C ASN A 79 -0.25 -14.13 1.77
N GLN A 80 -0.15 -13.22 0.80
CA GLN A 80 1.08 -13.02 0.05
C GLN A 80 2.21 -12.56 0.97
N TYR A 81 1.95 -11.56 1.83
CA TYR A 81 2.89 -11.08 2.83
C TYR A 81 3.34 -12.20 3.76
N ASN A 82 2.43 -13.00 4.31
CA ASN A 82 2.77 -14.10 5.22
C ASN A 82 3.58 -15.19 4.49
N GLN A 83 3.25 -15.48 3.23
CA GLN A 83 4.02 -16.42 2.41
C GLN A 83 5.45 -15.91 2.17
N PHE A 84 5.61 -14.66 1.74
CA PHE A 84 6.93 -14.06 1.55
C PHE A 84 7.69 -13.96 2.87
N ARG A 85 7.03 -13.51 3.94
CA ARG A 85 7.61 -13.40 5.28
C ARG A 85 8.14 -14.74 5.77
N ASN A 86 7.37 -15.82 5.65
CA ASN A 86 7.82 -17.14 6.09
C ASN A 86 9.01 -17.60 5.25
N LYS A 87 8.96 -17.42 3.92
CA LYS A 87 10.10 -17.70 3.04
C LYS A 87 11.38 -16.94 3.45
N PHE A 88 11.24 -15.68 3.84
CA PHE A 88 12.36 -14.84 4.30
C PHE A 88 12.85 -15.19 5.72
N ILE A 89 11.99 -15.74 6.59
CA ILE A 89 12.38 -16.23 7.92
C ILE A 89 13.13 -17.55 7.79
N ASP A 90 12.70 -18.43 6.89
CA ASP A 90 13.29 -19.74 6.68
C ASP A 90 14.63 -19.66 5.92
N ASP A 91 14.82 -18.62 5.11
CA ASP A 91 16.03 -18.36 4.32
C ASP A 91 16.54 -16.93 4.53
N THR A 92 17.32 -16.76 5.60
CA THR A 92 17.89 -15.47 6.00
C THR A 92 19.07 -15.03 5.13
N GLU A 93 19.71 -15.95 4.41
CA GLU A 93 20.89 -15.63 3.57
C GLU A 93 20.51 -14.66 2.46
N ASN A 94 19.35 -14.86 1.81
CA ASN A 94 18.83 -13.93 0.80
C ASN A 94 18.66 -12.49 1.32
N ILE A 95 18.26 -12.30 2.58
CA ILE A 95 18.11 -10.95 3.16
C ILE A 95 19.49 -10.29 3.26
N ILE A 96 20.46 -11.02 3.79
CA ILE A 96 21.83 -10.52 4.01
C ILE A 96 22.47 -10.16 2.65
N GLU A 97 22.28 -10.99 1.63
CA GLU A 97 22.77 -10.70 0.27
C GLU A 97 22.17 -9.41 -0.30
N ILE A 98 20.87 -9.21 -0.11
CA ILE A 98 20.19 -7.98 -0.53
C ILE A 98 20.73 -6.77 0.26
N GLU A 99 20.93 -6.90 1.57
CA GLU A 99 21.51 -5.85 2.41
C GLU A 99 22.90 -5.44 1.92
N HIS A 100 23.78 -6.42 1.66
CA HIS A 100 25.11 -6.16 1.12
C HIS A 100 25.04 -5.50 -0.26
N LEU A 101 24.19 -5.99 -1.17
CA LEU A 101 24.02 -5.41 -2.50
C LEU A 101 23.66 -3.92 -2.45
N TYR A 102 22.67 -3.55 -1.62
CA TYR A 102 22.25 -2.16 -1.51
C TYR A 102 23.24 -1.31 -0.73
N PHE A 103 23.89 -1.88 0.30
CA PHE A 103 24.96 -1.20 1.02
C PHE A 103 26.11 -0.85 0.07
N ASP A 104 26.61 -1.82 -0.69
CA ASP A 104 27.70 -1.62 -1.65
C ASP A 104 27.32 -0.61 -2.72
N LYS A 105 26.07 -0.67 -3.22
CA LYS A 105 25.58 0.31 -4.19
C LYS A 105 25.60 1.73 -3.63
N ILE A 106 25.10 1.93 -2.42
CA ILE A 106 25.11 3.25 -1.75
C ILE A 106 26.54 3.69 -1.46
N PHE A 107 27.37 2.77 -0.94
CA PHE A 107 28.74 3.05 -0.55
C PHE A 107 29.58 3.46 -1.75
N ASN A 108 29.49 2.74 -2.86
CA ASN A 108 30.22 3.05 -4.09
C ASN A 108 29.79 4.41 -4.64
N GLU A 109 28.50 4.70 -4.69
CA GLU A 109 27.99 6.01 -5.14
C GLU A 109 28.49 7.16 -4.25
N LEU A 110 28.49 6.97 -2.93
CA LEU A 110 29.02 7.95 -1.99
C LEU A 110 30.54 8.12 -2.13
N ALA A 111 31.27 7.03 -2.34
CA ALA A 111 32.72 7.05 -2.49
C ALA A 111 33.13 7.77 -3.78
N THR A 112 32.45 7.49 -4.89
CA THR A 112 32.68 8.15 -6.19
C THR A 112 32.43 9.66 -6.11
N ASN A 113 31.40 10.08 -5.38
CA ASN A 113 31.00 11.48 -5.27
C ASN A 113 31.49 12.17 -3.97
N ALA A 114 32.39 11.54 -3.21
CA ALA A 114 32.74 11.97 -1.86
C ALA A 114 33.27 13.42 -1.82
N SER A 115 34.09 13.81 -2.80
CA SER A 115 34.67 15.15 -2.89
C SER A 115 33.61 16.23 -3.12
N GLU A 116 32.64 15.97 -3.99
CA GLU A 116 31.54 16.89 -4.28
C GLU A 116 30.59 17.01 -3.08
N ILE A 117 30.20 15.88 -2.50
CA ILE A 117 29.38 15.83 -1.28
C ILE A 117 30.06 16.62 -0.16
N LYS A 118 31.36 16.43 0.03
CA LYS A 118 32.15 17.17 1.02
C LYS A 118 32.19 18.66 0.71
N TYR A 119 32.44 19.03 -0.55
CA TYR A 119 32.49 20.42 -0.97
C TYR A 119 31.16 21.14 -0.68
N ASP A 120 30.03 20.55 -1.07
CA ASP A 120 28.70 21.12 -0.83
C ASP A 120 28.35 21.20 0.65
N PHE A 121 28.72 20.17 1.43
CA PHE A 121 28.54 20.18 2.87
C PHE A 121 29.33 21.33 3.51
N ASP A 122 30.60 21.47 3.18
CA ASP A 122 31.49 22.51 3.72
C ASP A 122 31.08 23.92 3.26
N LYS A 123 30.57 24.06 2.04
CA LYS A 123 30.06 25.32 1.48
C LYS A 123 28.95 25.93 2.35
N THR A 124 28.22 25.12 3.09
CA THR A 124 27.21 25.62 4.04
C THR A 124 27.82 26.56 5.10
N LEU A 125 29.08 26.34 5.48
CA LEU A 125 29.82 27.21 6.40
C LEU A 125 30.30 28.49 5.72
N SER A 126 30.62 28.48 4.43
CA SER A 126 31.06 29.68 3.72
C SER A 126 29.93 30.70 3.52
N ILE A 127 28.68 30.22 3.36
CA ILE A 127 27.49 31.07 3.27
C ILE A 127 26.84 31.37 4.63
N LYS A 128 27.55 31.14 5.74
CA LYS A 128 27.03 31.32 7.11
C LYS A 128 26.38 32.69 7.34
N ASP A 129 26.95 33.75 6.80
CA ASP A 129 26.45 35.11 7.01
C ASP A 129 25.02 35.31 6.47
N PHE A 130 24.60 34.52 5.48
CA PHE A 130 23.25 34.58 4.91
C PHE A 130 22.19 33.95 5.82
N TRP A 131 22.49 32.81 6.46
CA TRP A 131 21.51 32.05 7.23
C TRP A 131 21.67 32.20 8.75
N TYR A 132 22.79 32.70 9.24
CA TYR A 132 23.11 32.79 10.68
C TYR A 132 21.99 33.45 11.51
N ARG A 133 21.43 34.55 11.00
CA ARG A 133 20.36 35.31 11.68
C ARG A 133 19.04 34.54 11.77
N TYR A 134 18.85 33.55 10.90
CA TYR A 134 17.68 32.69 10.81
C TYR A 134 18.01 31.22 11.13
N ALA A 135 19.09 30.98 11.88
CA ALA A 135 19.54 29.63 12.18
C ALA A 135 18.44 28.79 12.84
N PRO A 136 18.33 27.48 12.51
CA PRO A 136 17.31 26.60 13.08
C PRO A 136 17.31 26.63 14.62
N ARG A 137 16.11 26.69 15.21
CA ARG A 137 15.95 26.66 16.67
C ARG A 137 16.48 25.33 17.21
N GLN A 138 17.27 25.41 18.28
CA GLN A 138 17.77 24.21 18.93
C GLN A 138 16.64 23.42 19.59
N ARG A 139 16.74 22.09 19.50
CA ARG A 139 15.78 21.14 20.06
C ARG A 139 16.50 20.14 20.99
N GLY A 140 15.75 19.49 21.88
CA GLY A 140 16.26 18.53 22.87
C GLY A 140 16.42 19.11 24.29
N ARG A 141 16.77 18.25 25.26
CA ARG A 141 16.87 18.60 26.69
C ARG A 141 18.16 19.40 26.97
N LYS A 142 18.02 20.59 27.58
CA LYS A 142 19.13 21.48 28.00
C LYS A 142 20.18 21.72 26.90
N PRO A 143 19.84 22.42 25.80
CA PRO A 143 20.77 22.70 24.73
C PRO A 143 21.94 23.57 25.21
N ARG A 144 23.18 23.15 24.91
CA ARG A 144 24.40 23.85 25.33
C ARG A 144 24.80 24.93 24.31
N GLY A 145 24.11 26.07 24.37
CA GLY A 145 24.37 27.25 23.52
C GLY A 145 24.06 27.02 22.04
N LEU A 146 23.91 28.10 21.26
CA LEU A 146 23.58 28.01 19.83
C LEU A 146 24.71 27.32 19.07
N ARG A 147 24.42 26.15 18.50
CA ARG A 147 25.31 25.33 17.66
C ARG A 147 24.54 24.84 16.45
N CYS A 148 25.14 24.98 15.27
CA CYS A 148 24.65 24.45 14.01
C CYS A 148 25.85 23.94 13.21
N LEU A 149 25.75 22.77 12.58
CA LEU A 149 26.84 22.14 11.82
C LEU A 149 28.16 22.06 12.60
N GLY A 150 28.11 21.72 13.89
CA GLY A 150 29.29 21.62 14.76
C GLY A 150 29.90 22.96 15.22
N VAL A 151 29.45 24.11 14.71
CA VAL A 151 30.03 25.43 15.02
C VAL A 151 29.18 26.18 16.05
N LYS A 152 29.83 26.82 17.04
CA LYS A 152 29.18 27.72 18.00
C LYS A 152 28.77 29.03 17.30
N LEU A 153 27.50 29.36 17.40
CA LEU A 153 26.90 30.56 16.86
C LEU A 153 26.93 31.64 17.95
N VAL A 154 27.73 32.70 17.77
CA VAL A 154 27.79 33.84 18.70
C VAL A 154 26.83 34.93 18.22
N LYS A 155 25.79 35.24 19.00
CA LYS A 155 24.87 36.34 18.66
C LYS A 155 25.69 37.63 18.58
N LYS A 156 25.91 38.15 17.36
CA LYS A 156 26.31 39.55 17.19
C LYS A 156 25.08 40.38 17.52
N PHE A 157 25.16 41.12 18.63
CA PHE A 157 24.22 42.19 18.97
C PHE A 157 24.45 43.37 18.03
#